data_AF-A0A5K3FXU1-F1
#
_entry.id   AF-A0A5K3FXU1-F1
#
_cell.length_a   1.000
_cell.length_b   1.000
_cell.length_c   1.000
_cell.angle_alpha   90.00
_cell.angle_beta   90.00
_cell.angle_gamma   90.00
#
_symmetry.space_group_name_H-M   'P 1'
#
loop_
_entity.id
_entity.type
_entity.pdbx_description
1 polymer ?
#
loop_
_entity_poly.entity_id
_entity_poly.type
_entity_poly.pdbx_seq_one_letter_code
_entity_poly.pdbx_strand_id
1 'polypeptide(L)'
;MVLGISTPFVTMASNMEAGLGPSEGEYTLLTFFIEPKLFVETTVHRYLWGYVDAITEACNTLTPEKCPFFEVGLMMGVSYLLLLGLHEVYALSTTDISAKLLSV
;
A
#
# COMPACT_ATOMS: atom_id res chain seq x y z
N MET A 1 13.14 -13.58 -3.21
CA MET A 1 12.30 -12.84 -4.18
C MET A 1 10.92 -13.47 -4.22
N VAL A 2 9.93 -12.71 -4.66
CA VAL A 2 8.56 -13.18 -4.91
C VAL A 2 8.10 -12.69 -6.27
N LEU A 3 7.39 -13.55 -7.00
CA LEU A 3 6.64 -13.18 -8.19
C LEU A 3 5.20 -12.91 -7.75
N GLY A 4 4.78 -11.65 -7.84
CA GLY A 4 3.45 -11.19 -7.39
C GLY A 4 2.64 -10.61 -8.54
N ILE A 5 1.34 -10.44 -8.31
CA ILE A 5 0.49 -9.64 -9.20
C ILE A 5 0.86 -8.17 -9.00
N SER A 6 0.90 -7.39 -10.08
CA SER A 6 1.05 -5.93 -9.99
C SER A 6 -0.22 -5.31 -9.41
N THR A 7 -0.29 -5.21 -8.09
CA THR A 7 -1.35 -4.50 -7.37
C THR A 7 -1.68 -3.12 -7.96
N PRO A 8 -0.72 -2.22 -8.25
CA PRO A 8 -1.06 -0.91 -8.81
C PRO A 8 -1.73 -1.02 -10.19
N PHE A 9 -1.31 -1.97 -11.03
CA PHE A 9 -1.93 -2.16 -12.34
C PHE A 9 -3.39 -2.61 -12.21
N VAL A 10 -3.63 -3.67 -11.41
CA VAL A 10 -4.98 -4.23 -11.28
C VAL A 10 -5.92 -3.26 -10.55
N THR A 11 -5.43 -2.55 -9.54
CA THR A 11 -6.22 -1.54 -8.82
C THR A 11 -6.57 -0.36 -9.72
N MET A 12 -5.66 0.09 -10.57
CA MET A 12 -5.97 1.16 -11.53
C MET A 12 -7.04 0.72 -12.53
N ALA A 13 -6.90 -0.47 -13.11
CA ALA A 13 -7.90 -1.02 -14.03
C ALA A 13 -9.28 -1.13 -13.34
N SER A 14 -9.34 -1.65 -12.11
CA SER A 14 -10.61 -1.74 -11.37
C SER A 14 -11.21 -0.38 -11.05
N ASN A 15 -10.38 0.62 -10.72
CA ASN A 15 -10.86 1.96 -10.41
C ASN A 15 -11.32 2.72 -11.66
N MET A 16 -10.67 2.50 -12.81
CA MET A 16 -11.15 3.00 -14.10
C MET A 16 -12.57 2.50 -14.38
N GLU A 17 -12.80 1.18 -14.28
CA GLU A 17 -14.13 0.56 -14.48
C GLU A 17 -15.17 1.09 -13.48
N ALA A 18 -14.76 1.38 -12.24
CA ALA A 18 -15.63 1.94 -11.21
C ALA A 18 -15.87 3.46 -11.35
N GLY A 19 -15.21 4.14 -12.30
CA GLY A 19 -15.26 5.60 -12.44
C GLY A 19 -14.53 6.38 -11.32
N LEU A 20 -13.74 5.68 -10.50
CA LEU A 20 -12.95 6.23 -9.39
C LEU A 20 -11.48 6.48 -9.77
N GLY A 21 -11.05 5.98 -10.93
CA GLY A 21 -9.69 6.10 -11.46
C GLY A 21 -9.59 7.03 -12.67
N PRO A 22 -8.47 6.95 -13.40
CA PRO A 22 -8.31 7.61 -14.71
C PRO A 22 -9.49 7.28 -15.63
N SER A 23 -9.83 8.19 -16.53
CA SER A 23 -10.75 7.90 -17.63
C SER A 23 -10.16 6.86 -18.58
N GLU A 24 -11.00 6.24 -19.42
CA GLU A 24 -10.56 5.24 -20.40
C GLU A 24 -9.43 5.77 -21.31
N GLY A 25 -9.51 7.03 -21.74
CA GLY A 25 -8.49 7.67 -22.55
C GLY A 25 -7.16 7.88 -21.80
N GLU A 26 -7.22 8.34 -20.55
CA GLU A 26 -6.03 8.50 -19.69
C GLU A 26 -5.38 7.15 -19.38
N TYR A 27 -6.19 6.14 -19.05
CA TYR A 27 -5.72 4.78 -18.83
C TYR A 27 -5.06 4.18 -20.06
N THR A 28 -5.66 4.35 -21.25
CA THR A 28 -5.08 3.87 -22.51
C THR A 28 -3.73 4.54 -22.78
N LEU A 29 -3.64 5.86 -22.57
CA LEU A 29 -2.40 6.60 -22.76
C LEU A 29 -1.30 6.13 -21.77
N LEU A 30 -1.66 5.99 -20.49
CA LEU A 30 -0.75 5.49 -19.45
C LEU A 30 -0.21 4.10 -19.79
N THR A 31 -1.10 3.16 -20.09
CA THR A 31 -0.73 1.77 -20.35
C THR A 31 0.08 1.62 -21.64
N PHE A 32 -0.15 2.45 -22.65
CA PHE A 32 0.63 2.46 -23.89
C PHE A 32 2.11 2.86 -23.66
N PHE A 33 2.37 3.86 -22.83
CA PHE A 33 3.75 4.32 -22.60
C PHE A 33 4.51 3.47 -21.57
N ILE A 34 3.81 2.90 -20.59
CA ILE A 34 4.43 2.20 -19.46
C ILE A 34 4.57 0.69 -19.72
N GLU A 35 3.76 0.13 -20.62
CA GLU A 35 3.70 -1.31 -20.91
C GLU A 35 3.64 -2.17 -19.63
N PRO A 36 2.62 -1.96 -18.78
CA PRO A 36 2.58 -2.57 -17.46
C PRO A 36 2.48 -4.10 -17.52
N LYS A 37 3.22 -4.78 -16.64
CA LYS A 37 3.19 -6.24 -16.52
C LYS A 37 2.20 -6.66 -15.45
N LEU A 38 1.38 -7.67 -15.76
CA LEU A 38 0.45 -8.25 -14.79
C LEU A 38 1.19 -8.92 -13.62
N PHE A 39 2.37 -9.49 -13.86
CA PHE A 39 3.22 -10.09 -12.84
C PHE A 39 4.54 -9.33 -12.74
N VAL A 40 4.96 -9.05 -11.51
CA VAL A 40 6.18 -8.32 -11.19
C VAL A 40 7.04 -9.13 -10.23
N GLU A 41 8.35 -9.14 -10.48
CA GLU A 41 9.32 -9.72 -9.58
C GLU A 41 9.79 -8.67 -8.57
N THR A 42 9.68 -8.98 -7.29
CA THR A 42 10.04 -8.04 -6.22
C THR A 42 10.52 -8.78 -4.96
N THR A 43 10.80 -8.02 -3.90
CA THR A 43 11.11 -8.57 -2.58
C THR A 43 9.88 -8.55 -1.69
N VAL A 44 9.81 -9.49 -0.73
CA VAL A 44 8.73 -9.53 0.26
C VAL A 44 8.61 -8.19 0.99
N HIS A 45 9.75 -7.58 1.35
CA HIS A 45 9.76 -6.31 2.04
C HIS A 45 9.08 -5.20 1.23
N ARG A 46 9.45 -5.04 -0.05
CA ARG A 46 8.83 -4.05 -0.94
C ARG A 46 7.34 -4.31 -1.17
N TYR A 47 6.98 -5.57 -1.42
CA TYR A 47 5.60 -5.95 -1.69
C TYR A 47 4.66 -5.71 -0.49
N LEU A 48 5.15 -5.93 0.74
CA LEU A 48 4.39 -5.68 1.95
C LEU A 48 4.40 -4.20 2.35
N TRP A 49 5.58 -3.57 2.35
CA TRP A 49 5.78 -2.31 3.07
C TRP A 49 5.90 -1.08 2.20
N GLY A 50 5.90 -1.22 0.87
CA GLY A 50 5.96 -0.07 -0.02
C GLY A 50 7.00 -0.22 -1.11
N TYR A 51 6.60 0.14 -2.32
CA TYR A 51 7.49 0.45 -3.43
C TYR A 51 6.82 1.47 -4.35
N VAL A 52 7.65 2.23 -5.08
CA VAL A 52 7.20 3.05 -6.19
C VAL A 52 7.17 2.18 -7.45
N ASP A 53 6.02 2.16 -8.11
CA ASP A 53 5.81 1.54 -9.42
C ASP A 53 5.67 2.63 -10.50
N ALA A 54 6.13 2.36 -11.72
CA ALA A 54 5.98 3.30 -12.84
C ALA A 54 4.51 3.66 -13.09
N ILE A 55 3.59 2.73 -12.83
CA ILE A 55 2.15 2.92 -12.93
C ILE A 55 1.65 3.94 -11.90
N THR A 56 2.08 3.81 -10.64
CA THR A 56 1.68 4.75 -9.57
C THR A 56 2.28 6.12 -9.76
N GLU A 57 3.54 6.18 -10.22
CA GLU A 57 4.21 7.44 -10.53
C GLU A 57 3.51 8.18 -11.67
N ALA A 58 3.21 7.48 -12.77
CA ALA A 58 2.55 8.09 -13.91
C ALA A 58 1.10 8.48 -13.60
N CYS A 59 0.35 7.66 -12.85
CA CYS A 59 -1.01 8.02 -12.45
C CYS A 59 -1.03 9.27 -11.57
N ASN A 60 -0.12 9.34 -10.59
CA ASN A 60 0.01 10.51 -9.74
C ASN A 60 0.40 11.75 -10.54
N THR A 61 1.24 11.60 -11.56
CA THR A 61 1.66 12.73 -12.41
C THR A 61 0.54 13.25 -13.30
N LEU A 62 -0.26 12.37 -13.89
CA LEU A 62 -1.31 12.76 -14.84
C LEU A 62 -2.62 13.18 -14.16
N THR A 63 -2.98 12.49 -13.06
CA THR A 63 -4.29 12.64 -12.41
C THR A 63 -4.13 12.60 -10.88
N PRO A 64 -3.35 13.53 -10.28
CA PRO A 64 -2.99 13.50 -8.86
C PRO A 64 -4.18 13.50 -7.91
N GLU A 65 -5.31 14.08 -8.33
CA GLU A 65 -6.54 14.13 -7.55
C GLU A 65 -7.22 12.76 -7.41
N LYS A 66 -7.00 11.84 -8.35
CA LYS A 66 -7.53 10.47 -8.31
C LYS A 66 -6.49 9.45 -7.83
N CYS A 67 -5.22 9.72 -8.11
CA CYS A 67 -4.08 8.88 -7.74
C CYS A 67 -3.13 9.66 -6.82
N PRO A 68 -3.49 9.97 -5.56
CA PRO A 68 -2.68 10.84 -4.71
C PRO A 68 -1.43 10.18 -4.13
N PHE A 69 -1.31 8.85 -4.22
CA PHE A 69 -0.20 8.09 -3.65
C PHE A 69 0.80 7.65 -4.72
N PHE A 70 2.09 7.87 -4.47
CA PHE A 70 3.20 7.45 -5.34
C PHE A 70 3.79 6.09 -4.93
N GLU A 71 3.44 5.57 -3.75
CA GLU A 71 3.90 4.28 -3.22
C GLU A 71 2.73 3.33 -2.95
N VAL A 72 2.98 2.04 -3.15
CA VAL A 72 2.02 0.97 -2.90
C VAL A 72 2.65 -0.18 -2.12
N GLY A 73 1.90 -0.75 -1.18
CA GLY A 73 2.29 -1.93 -0.42
C GLY A 73 1.08 -2.52 0.29
N LEU A 74 1.01 -3.85 0.41
CA LEU A 74 -0.15 -4.54 0.99
C LEU A 74 -0.43 -4.16 2.45
N MET A 75 0.62 -3.82 3.19
CA MET A 75 0.61 -3.44 4.60
C MET A 75 1.09 -2.00 4.79
N MET A 76 1.14 -1.22 3.72
CA MET A 76 1.51 0.21 3.77
C MET A 76 0.56 0.94 4.74
N GLY A 77 1.12 1.68 5.69
CA GLY A 77 0.36 2.36 6.75
C GLY A 77 -0.07 1.50 7.94
N VAL A 78 -0.03 0.16 7.83
CA VAL A 78 -0.41 -0.74 8.94
C VAL A 78 0.71 -0.87 9.98
N SER A 79 1.98 -0.75 9.59
CA SER A 79 3.12 -0.83 10.53
C SER A 79 3.03 0.18 11.69
N TYR A 80 2.58 1.40 11.42
CA TYR A 80 2.44 2.43 12.47
C TYR A 80 1.27 2.10 13.41
N LEU A 81 0.14 1.65 12.88
CA LEU A 81 -1.04 1.29 13.66
C LEU A 81 -0.82 0.06 14.55
N LEU A 82 -0.11 -0.96 14.05
CA LEU A 82 0.26 -2.12 14.85
C LEU A 82 1.31 -1.78 15.92
N LEU A 83 2.27 -0.89 15.64
CA LEU A 83 3.22 -0.43 16.66
C LEU A 83 2.52 0.39 17.75
N LEU A 84 1.55 1.24 17.41
CA LEU A 84 0.75 1.98 18.39
C LEU A 84 -0.11 1.03 19.23
N GLY A 85 -0.79 0.07 18.59
CA GLY A 85 -1.57 -0.96 19.29
C GLY A 85 -0.70 -1.87 20.16
N LEU A 86 0.50 -2.24 19.71
CA LEU A 86 1.49 -2.96 20.53
C LEU A 86 1.95 -2.11 21.70
N HIS A 87 2.22 -0.81 21.51
CA HIS A 87 2.62 0.08 22.60
C HIS A 87 1.52 0.21 23.67
N GLU A 88 0.25 0.28 23.28
CA GLU A 88 -0.88 0.27 24.21
C GLU A 88 -1.05 -1.08 24.93
N VAL A 89 -0.90 -2.21 24.23
CA VAL A 89 -0.97 -3.55 24.83
C VAL A 89 0.21 -3.80 25.79
N TYR A 90 1.42 -3.37 25.43
CA TYR A 90 2.59 -3.44 26.31
C TYR A 90 2.42 -2.50 27.52
N ALA A 91 1.90 -1.27 27.33
CA ALA A 91 1.60 -0.36 28.43
C ALA A 91 0.57 -0.97 29.40
N LEU A 92 -0.54 -1.51 28.90
CA LEU A 92 -1.54 -2.21 29.73
C LEU A 92 -0.92 -3.39 30.48
N SER A 93 -0.11 -4.22 29.81
CA SER A 93 0.56 -5.37 30.41
C SER A 93 1.49 -4.96 31.56
N THR A 94 2.25 -3.88 31.41
CA THR A 94 3.16 -3.41 32.48
C THR A 94 2.44 -2.80 33.68
N THR A 95 1.31 -2.12 33.47
CA THR A 95 0.48 -1.60 34.57
C THR A 95 -0.20 -2.71 35.36
N ASP A 96 -0.63 -3.78 34.68
CA ASP A 96 -1.30 -4.92 35.31
C ASP A 96 -0.29 -5.78 36.11
N ILE A 97 0.94 -5.94 35.62
CA ILE A 97 2.03 -6.61 36.36
C ILE A 97 2.46 -5.79 37.59
N SER A 98 2.56 -4.46 37.47
CA SER A 98 2.93 -3.58 38.60
C SER A 98 1.87 -3.55 39.70
N ALA A 99 0.58 -3.59 39.34
CA ALA A 99 -0.52 -3.67 40.30
C ALA A 99 -0.56 -5.00 41.05
N LYS A 100 -0.15 -6.11 40.41
CA LYS A 100 -0.10 -7.45 41.02
C LYS A 100 1.12 -7.68 41.92
N LEU A 101 2.24 -6.99 41.67
CA LEU A 101 3.46 -7.09 42.50
C LEU A 101 3.40 -6.24 43.78
N LEU A 102 2.58 -5.18 43.81
CA LEU A 102 2.39 -4.30 44.98
C LEU A 102 1.32 -4.81 45.97
N SER A 103 0.64 -5.92 45.64
CA SER A 103 -0.36 -6.56 46.49
C SER A 103 0.13 -7.85 47.16
N VAL A 104 1.44 -8.09 47.21
CA VAL A 104 2.09 -9.23 47.89
C VAL A 104 2.97 -8.72 49.03
#